data_AF-A0A816UXJ1-F1
#
_entry.id   AF-A0A816UXJ1-F1
#
_cell.length_a   1.000
_cell.length_b   1.000
_cell.length_c   1.000
_cell.angle_alpha   90.00
_cell.angle_beta   90.00
_cell.angle_gamma   90.00
#
_symmetry.space_group_name_H-M   'P 1'
#
loop_
_entity.id
_entity.type
_entity.pdbx_description
1 polymer ?
#
loop_
_entity_poly.entity_id
_entity_poly.type
_entity_poly.pdbx_seq_one_letter_code
_entity_poly.pdbx_strand_id
1 'polypeptide(L)'
;IAVGWVDSSGTVHMQDRFAFDKIKPTIDNTTQDWFGLQGQEQNGWTAIQFKRYFDTCDPMDVPIKGGQRTKDEMCFQTFSYYPLVDSLFACATTIDMTVWETLMNTTSPIDYMKLEQWLRNLTWTPESIAQWQEFYNKAARLAIYDRGSHVDTEFISTIPKYEDLKLEPCTKKDIRNSTN
;
A
#
# COMPACT_ATOMS: atom_id res chain seq x y z
N ILE A 1 7.36 -6.72 -11.34
CA ILE A 1 7.01 -6.04 -12.63
C ILE A 1 5.86 -6.83 -13.21
N ALA A 2 4.72 -6.19 -13.44
CA ALA A 2 3.54 -6.88 -13.95
C ALA A 2 3.48 -6.80 -15.49
N VAL A 3 3.29 -7.94 -16.17
CA VAL A 3 3.02 -8.00 -17.61
C VAL A 3 1.70 -8.71 -17.83
N GLY A 4 0.73 -8.01 -18.43
CA GLY A 4 -0.59 -8.57 -18.71
C GLY A 4 -1.01 -8.35 -20.15
N TRP A 5 -1.76 -9.30 -20.71
CA TRP A 5 -2.38 -9.18 -22.03
C TRP A 5 -3.69 -9.97 -22.08
N VAL A 6 -4.53 -9.65 -23.06
CA VAL A 6 -5.72 -10.43 -23.40
C VAL A 6 -5.41 -11.16 -24.71
N ASP A 7 -5.66 -12.46 -24.78
CA ASP A 7 -5.44 -13.21 -26.02
C ASP A 7 -6.66 -13.14 -26.96
N SER A 8 -6.54 -13.72 -28.16
CA SER A 8 -7.61 -13.72 -29.16
C SER A 8 -8.88 -14.46 -28.73
N SER A 9 -8.82 -15.28 -27.67
CA SER A 9 -9.98 -15.94 -27.08
C SER A 9 -10.68 -15.09 -26.01
N GLY A 10 -10.13 -13.92 -25.68
CA GLY A 10 -10.59 -13.08 -24.57
C GLY A 10 -10.05 -13.51 -23.21
N THR A 11 -9.09 -14.46 -23.18
CA THR A 11 -8.51 -14.93 -21.92
C THR A 11 -7.43 -13.95 -21.46
N VAL A 12 -7.48 -13.61 -20.17
CA VAL A 12 -6.50 -12.72 -19.52
C VAL A 12 -5.29 -13.53 -19.08
N HIS A 13 -4.12 -13.06 -19.45
CA HIS A 13 -2.85 -13.59 -19.00
C HIS A 13 -2.14 -12.53 -18.16
N MET A 14 -1.56 -12.96 -17.04
CA MET A 14 -0.76 -12.09 -16.15
C MET A 14 0.52 -12.81 -15.76
N GLN A 15 1.64 -12.10 -15.83
CA GLN A 15 2.97 -12.59 -15.45
C GLN A 15 3.62 -11.64 -14.48
N ASP A 16 4.12 -12.22 -13.38
CA ASP A 16 5.08 -11.56 -12.53
C ASP A 16 6.50 -11.72 -13.08
N ARG A 17 7.26 -10.64 -13.00
CA ARG A 17 8.60 -10.52 -13.54
C ARG A 17 9.45 -9.63 -12.66
N PHE A 18 10.75 -9.89 -12.60
CA PHE A 18 11.69 -8.98 -11.94
C PHE A 18 12.85 -8.64 -12.89
N ALA A 19 13.57 -7.56 -12.59
CA ALA A 19 14.77 -7.17 -13.31
C ALA A 19 15.77 -6.55 -12.34
N PHE A 20 17.03 -6.98 -12.40
CA PHE A 20 18.11 -6.45 -11.57
C PHE A 20 18.90 -5.31 -12.23
N ASP A 21 18.75 -5.13 -13.54
CA ASP A 21 19.43 -4.10 -14.32
C ASP A 21 18.59 -3.76 -15.56
N LYS A 22 19.10 -2.95 -16.48
CA LYS A 22 18.52 -2.59 -17.78
C LYS A 22 18.52 -3.75 -18.77
N ILE A 23 18.09 -4.92 -18.31
CA ILE A 23 17.95 -6.16 -19.06
C ILE A 23 16.47 -6.51 -19.21
N LYS A 24 16.16 -7.45 -20.12
CA LYS A 24 14.82 -8.00 -20.26
C LYS A 24 14.36 -8.59 -18.92
N PRO A 25 13.21 -8.17 -18.36
CA PRO A 25 12.69 -8.74 -17.12
C PRO A 25 12.47 -10.25 -17.25
N THR A 26 13.05 -11.00 -16.32
CA THR A 26 12.88 -12.45 -16.22
C THR A 26 11.56 -12.77 -15.52
N ILE A 27 11.00 -13.94 -15.78
CA ILE A 27 9.82 -14.42 -15.04
C ILE A 27 10.24 -14.60 -13.59
N ASP A 28 9.40 -14.11 -12.67
CA ASP A 28 9.53 -14.45 -11.27
C ASP A 28 9.13 -15.91 -11.10
N ASN A 29 10.12 -16.77 -10.83
CA ASN A 29 9.90 -18.20 -10.68
C ASN A 29 9.75 -18.60 -9.20
N THR A 30 9.97 -17.67 -8.26
CA THR A 30 9.84 -17.94 -6.83
C THR A 30 8.41 -17.78 -6.36
N THR A 31 7.72 -16.77 -6.87
CA THR A 31 6.31 -16.50 -6.56
C THR A 31 5.54 -15.97 -7.78
N GLN A 32 4.21 -16.03 -7.72
CA GLN A 32 3.32 -15.35 -8.68
C GLN A 32 2.46 -14.42 -7.84
N ASP A 33 2.81 -13.15 -7.81
CA ASP A 33 2.15 -12.20 -6.91
C ASP A 33 1.05 -11.36 -7.60
N TRP A 34 1.04 -11.34 -8.94
CA TRP A 34 0.07 -10.60 -9.74
C TRP A 34 -0.97 -11.53 -10.34
N PHE A 35 -2.23 -11.36 -9.92
CA PHE A 35 -3.33 -12.20 -10.39
C PHE A 35 -4.25 -11.39 -11.29
N GLY A 36 -4.34 -11.80 -12.56
CA GLY A 36 -5.39 -11.31 -13.46
C GLY A 36 -6.76 -11.78 -12.97
N LEU A 37 -7.73 -10.87 -12.96
CA LEU A 37 -9.11 -11.15 -12.57
C LEU A 37 -10.01 -11.23 -13.80
N GLN A 38 -10.01 -10.15 -14.59
CA GLN A 38 -10.78 -10.04 -15.82
C GLN A 38 -10.10 -9.02 -16.73
N GLY A 39 -10.48 -9.02 -18.00
CA GLY A 39 -9.92 -8.09 -18.95
C GLY A 39 -10.60 -8.23 -20.28
N GLN A 40 -10.50 -7.17 -21.05
CA GLN A 40 -11.15 -7.05 -22.34
C GLN A 40 -10.26 -6.24 -23.26
N GLU A 41 -10.25 -6.63 -24.52
CA GLU A 41 -9.66 -5.86 -25.59
C GLU A 41 -10.77 -5.51 -26.57
N GLN A 42 -10.98 -4.22 -26.78
CA GLN A 42 -12.00 -3.73 -27.69
C GLN A 42 -11.52 -2.45 -28.34
N ASN A 43 -11.76 -2.26 -29.64
CA ASN A 43 -11.54 -1.00 -30.34
C ASN A 43 -10.15 -0.37 -30.09
N GLY A 44 -9.10 -1.19 -30.02
CA GLY A 44 -7.71 -0.74 -29.85
C GLY A 44 -7.31 -0.35 -28.43
N TRP A 45 -8.18 -0.54 -27.42
CA TRP A 45 -7.81 -0.43 -26.01
C TRP A 45 -7.92 -1.79 -25.31
N THR A 46 -7.02 -2.01 -24.35
CA THR A 46 -7.00 -3.19 -23.50
C THR A 46 -7.13 -2.75 -22.05
N ALA A 47 -8.11 -3.30 -21.34
CA ALA A 47 -8.25 -3.10 -19.90
C ALA A 47 -8.10 -4.44 -19.19
N ILE A 48 -7.27 -4.48 -18.15
CA ILE A 48 -7.05 -5.67 -17.32
C ILE A 48 -7.27 -5.26 -15.87
N GLN A 49 -8.21 -5.93 -15.22
CA GLN A 49 -8.38 -5.89 -13.78
C GLN A 49 -7.49 -6.96 -13.15
N PHE A 50 -6.73 -6.58 -12.13
CA PHE A 50 -5.83 -7.47 -11.42
C PHE A 50 -5.92 -7.24 -9.90
N LYS A 51 -5.31 -8.15 -9.14
CA LYS A 51 -5.03 -7.96 -7.71
C LYS A 51 -3.58 -8.34 -7.40
N ARG A 52 -3.01 -7.66 -6.41
CA ARG A 52 -1.74 -7.98 -5.75
C ARG A 52 -1.86 -7.59 -4.28
N TYR A 53 -1.24 -8.34 -3.38
CA TYR A 53 -1.11 -7.92 -1.99
C TYR A 53 -0.18 -6.71 -1.87
N PHE A 54 -0.38 -5.85 -0.88
CA PHE A 54 0.52 -4.70 -0.69
C PHE A 54 1.95 -5.15 -0.34
N ASP A 55 2.05 -6.18 0.50
CA ASP A 55 3.28 -6.91 0.79
C ASP A 55 3.09 -8.37 0.36
N THR A 56 3.97 -8.85 -0.52
CA THR A 56 3.95 -10.23 -1.02
C THR A 56 4.92 -11.12 -0.24
N CYS A 57 5.74 -10.53 0.63
CA CYS A 57 6.86 -11.15 1.32
C CYS A 57 7.88 -11.87 0.43
N ASP A 58 7.82 -11.68 -0.89
CA ASP A 58 8.88 -12.09 -1.78
C ASP A 58 10.05 -11.08 -1.64
N PRO A 59 11.27 -11.54 -1.29
CA PRO A 59 12.42 -10.66 -1.14
C PRO A 59 12.83 -9.92 -2.42
N MET A 60 12.35 -10.36 -3.59
CA MET A 60 12.56 -9.70 -4.88
C MET A 60 11.56 -8.59 -5.15
N ASP A 61 10.47 -8.55 -4.38
CA ASP A 61 9.40 -7.58 -4.54
C ASP A 61 9.59 -6.35 -3.64
N VAL A 62 9.06 -5.23 -4.12
CA VAL A 62 9.00 -3.99 -3.35
C VAL A 62 7.62 -3.90 -2.70
N PRO A 63 7.53 -3.79 -1.36
CA PRO A 63 6.26 -3.53 -0.70
C PRO A 63 5.64 -2.22 -1.20
N ILE A 64 4.36 -2.26 -1.53
CA ILE A 64 3.62 -1.08 -1.93
C ILE A 64 3.26 -0.29 -0.67
N LYS A 65 3.48 1.02 -0.71
CA LYS A 65 3.36 1.93 0.43
C LYS A 65 2.40 3.07 0.09
N GLY A 66 1.86 3.74 1.11
CA GLY A 66 1.05 4.94 0.88
C GLY A 66 1.86 6.07 0.23
N GLY A 67 1.30 6.75 -0.78
CA GLY A 67 1.96 7.86 -1.47
C GLY A 67 1.26 8.28 -2.77
N GLN A 68 1.82 9.27 -3.47
CA GLN A 68 1.23 9.82 -4.70
C GLN A 68 1.89 9.32 -5.98
N ARG A 69 2.95 8.50 -5.89
CA ARG A 69 3.67 8.01 -7.07
C ARG A 69 2.98 6.80 -7.66
N THR A 70 3.32 6.45 -8.90
CA THR A 70 2.81 5.26 -9.61
C THR A 70 3.19 3.92 -8.96
N LYS A 71 4.08 3.94 -7.95
CA LYS A 71 4.50 2.76 -7.17
C LYS A 71 3.97 2.78 -5.74
N ASP A 72 3.20 3.81 -5.41
CA ASP A 72 2.60 4.02 -4.11
C ASP A 72 1.08 3.82 -4.23
N GLU A 73 0.40 3.64 -3.11
CA GLU A 73 -1.04 3.45 -3.03
C GLU A 73 -1.72 4.61 -2.33
N MET A 74 -3.00 4.76 -2.62
CA MET A 74 -3.86 5.73 -1.96
C MET A 74 -5.08 5.00 -1.40
N CYS A 75 -5.38 5.19 -0.13
CA CYS A 75 -6.69 4.86 0.40
C CYS A 75 -7.63 6.02 0.05
N PHE A 76 -8.33 5.93 -1.08
CA PHE A 76 -9.16 6.99 -1.61
C PHE A 76 -10.57 6.48 -1.90
N GLN A 77 -11.57 7.17 -1.36
CA GLN A 77 -12.98 6.91 -1.65
C GLN A 77 -13.64 8.20 -2.12
N THR A 78 -14.33 8.14 -3.26
CA THR A 78 -15.19 9.23 -3.72
C THR A 78 -16.61 9.00 -3.21
N PHE A 79 -17.21 10.03 -2.62
CA PHE A 79 -18.59 10.00 -2.15
C PHE A 79 -19.44 10.93 -3.00
N SER A 80 -20.57 10.42 -3.50
CA SER A 80 -21.66 11.24 -4.06
C SER A 80 -22.74 11.38 -2.99
N TYR A 81 -23.00 12.60 -2.49
CA TYR A 81 -23.92 12.82 -1.35
C TYR A 81 -24.77 14.10 -1.48
N TYR A 82 -25.87 14.18 -0.71
CA TYR A 82 -26.77 15.33 -0.58
C TYR A 82 -27.40 15.37 0.84
N PRO A 83 -27.65 16.55 1.46
CA PRO A 83 -27.37 17.90 0.96
C PRO A 83 -25.87 18.16 0.81
N LEU A 84 -25.54 19.07 -0.11
CA LEU A 84 -24.16 19.53 -0.27
C LEU A 84 -23.70 20.14 1.06
N VAL A 85 -22.59 19.63 1.59
CA VAL A 85 -21.93 20.26 2.74
C VAL A 85 -21.07 21.38 2.17
N ASP A 86 -21.34 22.60 2.61
CA ASP A 86 -20.66 23.78 2.07
C ASP A 86 -19.14 23.65 2.20
N SER A 87 -18.49 23.85 1.06
CA SER A 87 -17.03 23.87 0.89
C SER A 87 -16.28 22.57 1.20
N LEU A 88 -16.90 21.45 1.61
CA LEU A 88 -16.14 20.22 1.89
C LEU A 88 -15.57 19.57 0.61
N PHE A 89 -14.27 19.72 0.38
CA PHE A 89 -13.56 19.22 -0.81
C PHE A 89 -12.93 17.83 -0.61
N ALA A 90 -12.30 17.61 0.54
CA ALA A 90 -11.68 16.34 0.88
C ALA A 90 -11.80 16.05 2.37
N CYS A 91 -11.98 14.76 2.71
CA CYS A 91 -11.84 14.24 4.06
C CYS A 91 -10.78 13.15 4.02
N ALA A 92 -9.70 13.32 4.78
CA ALA A 92 -8.64 12.34 4.88
C ALA A 92 -8.31 12.06 6.35
N THR A 93 -7.88 10.84 6.64
CA THR A 93 -7.27 10.52 7.94
C THR A 93 -5.77 10.35 7.75
N THR A 94 -4.97 11.01 8.58
CA THR A 94 -3.53 10.74 8.65
C THR A 94 -3.06 10.45 10.06
N ILE A 95 -1.84 9.96 10.20
CA ILE A 95 -1.18 9.70 11.47
C ILE A 95 -0.57 11.01 11.99
N ASP A 96 -0.81 11.30 13.27
CA ASP A 96 -0.11 12.33 14.01
C ASP A 96 1.35 11.89 14.22
N MET A 97 2.25 12.65 13.59
CA MET A 97 3.67 12.38 13.59
C MET A 97 4.35 12.71 14.92
N THR A 98 3.69 13.40 15.87
CA THR A 98 4.26 13.67 17.19
C THR A 98 4.43 12.39 18.03
N VAL A 99 3.58 11.39 17.81
CA VAL A 99 3.67 10.08 18.48
C VAL A 99 4.96 9.34 18.10
N TRP A 100 5.50 9.60 16.90
CA TRP A 100 6.77 9.04 16.46
C TRP A 100 7.94 9.48 17.35
N GLU A 101 8.02 10.77 17.67
CA GLU A 101 9.10 11.34 18.49
C GLU A 101 9.19 10.62 19.85
N THR A 102 8.02 10.32 20.40
CA THR A 102 7.87 9.61 21.68
C THR A 102 8.30 8.14 21.58
N LEU A 103 7.89 7.43 20.53
CA LEU A 103 8.15 5.99 20.40
C LEU A 103 9.58 5.66 19.99
N MET A 104 10.20 6.51 19.17
CA MET A 104 11.57 6.27 18.69
C MET A 104 12.64 6.96 19.53
N ASN A 105 12.25 7.64 20.61
CA ASN A 105 13.15 8.39 21.50
C ASN A 105 14.07 9.35 20.71
N THR A 106 13.49 10.03 19.72
CA THR A 106 14.20 10.99 18.85
C THR A 106 13.58 12.36 19.03
N THR A 107 14.44 13.37 19.17
CA THR A 107 14.05 14.78 19.24
C THR A 107 13.97 15.45 17.87
N SER A 108 14.19 14.70 16.77
CA SER A 108 14.08 15.24 15.42
C SER A 108 12.65 15.11 14.92
N PRO A 109 11.98 16.22 14.54
CA PRO A 109 10.70 16.15 13.87
C PRO A 109 10.83 15.31 12.61
N ILE A 110 9.99 14.28 12.50
CA ILE A 110 9.86 13.51 11.28
C ILE A 110 8.84 14.20 10.38
N ASP A 111 9.35 14.70 9.26
CA ASP A 111 8.55 14.96 8.07
C ASP A 111 8.31 13.62 7.32
N TYR A 112 7.22 13.53 6.56
CA TYR A 112 6.83 12.36 5.76
C TYR A 112 7.99 11.75 4.98
N MET A 113 8.91 12.58 4.47
CA MET A 113 10.08 12.12 3.74
C MET A 113 11.02 11.25 4.58
N LYS A 114 11.20 11.56 5.87
CA LYS A 114 12.00 10.75 6.80
C LYS A 114 11.27 9.45 7.19
N LEU A 115 9.96 9.50 7.38
CA LEU A 115 9.14 8.30 7.62
C LEU A 115 9.24 7.35 6.43
N GLU A 116 9.12 7.89 5.22
CA GLU A 116 9.23 7.14 3.97
C GLU A 116 10.60 6.45 3.87
N GLN A 117 11.69 7.19 4.14
CA GLN A 117 13.04 6.64 4.16
C GLN A 117 13.22 5.54 5.21
N TRP A 118 12.68 5.75 6.42
CA TRP A 118 12.72 4.73 7.47
C TRP A 118 11.96 3.46 7.05
N LEU A 119 10.72 3.59 6.56
CA LEU A 119 9.94 2.45 6.05
C LEU A 119 10.65 1.73 4.89
N ARG A 120 11.47 2.42 4.08
CA ARG A 120 12.26 1.82 3.00
C ARG A 120 13.44 0.99 3.51
N ASN A 121 14.01 1.38 4.65
CA ASN A 121 15.18 0.73 5.22
C ASN A 121 14.82 -0.27 6.34
N LEU A 122 13.56 -0.30 6.76
CA LEU A 122 13.08 -1.21 7.80
C LEU A 122 13.09 -2.66 7.31
N THR A 123 13.81 -3.51 8.02
CA THR A 123 13.65 -4.96 7.88
C THR A 123 12.44 -5.41 8.70
N TRP A 124 11.52 -6.13 8.07
CA TRP A 124 10.34 -6.68 8.73
C TRP A 124 10.72 -7.95 9.51
N THR A 125 11.03 -7.76 10.79
CA THR A 125 11.21 -8.82 11.79
C THR A 125 9.98 -8.86 12.70
N PRO A 126 9.75 -9.94 13.45
CA PRO A 126 8.65 -9.99 14.42
C PRO A 126 8.67 -8.80 15.40
N GLU A 127 9.86 -8.35 15.79
CA GLU A 127 10.05 -7.21 16.69
C GLU A 127 9.67 -5.88 16.01
N SER A 128 10.10 -5.63 14.77
CA SER A 128 9.76 -4.39 14.07
C SER A 128 8.28 -4.32 13.67
N ILE A 129 7.67 -5.48 13.39
CA ILE A 129 6.22 -5.60 13.22
C ILE A 129 5.50 -5.21 14.52
N ALA A 130 5.91 -5.77 15.66
CA ALA A 130 5.29 -5.45 16.95
C ALA A 130 5.42 -3.96 17.31
N GLN A 131 6.58 -3.35 17.05
CA GLN A 131 6.80 -1.91 17.24
C GLN A 131 5.91 -1.07 16.32
N TRP A 132 5.73 -1.48 15.06
CA TRP A 132 4.82 -0.80 14.13
C TRP A 132 3.36 -0.92 14.55
N GLN A 133 2.94 -2.07 15.05
CA GLN A 133 1.58 -2.28 15.58
C GLN A 133 1.33 -1.39 16.80
N GLU A 134 2.29 -1.31 17.71
CA GLU A 134 2.21 -0.42 18.87
C GLU A 134 2.14 1.05 18.44
N PHE A 135 2.96 1.45 17.46
CA PHE A 135 2.91 2.78 16.86
C PHE A 135 1.54 3.06 16.24
N TYR A 136 1.02 2.17 15.40
CA TYR A 136 -0.27 2.32 14.72
C TYR A 136 -1.45 2.47 15.68
N ASN A 137 -1.39 1.75 16.81
CA ASN A 137 -2.42 1.76 17.85
C ASN A 137 -2.35 3.01 18.75
N LYS A 138 -1.15 3.60 18.94
CA LYS A 138 -0.95 4.80 19.76
C LYS A 138 -0.98 6.11 18.97
N ALA A 139 -0.71 6.03 17.67
CA ALA A 139 -0.77 7.16 16.75
C ALA A 139 -2.15 7.81 16.80
N ALA A 140 -2.22 9.06 17.28
CA ALA A 140 -3.42 9.86 17.09
C ALA A 140 -3.66 10.02 15.59
N ARG A 141 -4.93 10.09 15.17
CA ARG A 141 -5.25 10.31 13.75
C ARG A 141 -5.99 11.62 13.59
N LEU A 142 -5.62 12.35 12.56
CA LEU A 142 -6.21 13.64 12.23
C LEU A 142 -7.19 13.44 11.08
N ALA A 143 -8.46 13.80 11.30
CA ALA A 143 -9.37 14.13 10.22
C ALA A 143 -8.92 15.48 9.66
N ILE A 144 -8.70 15.54 8.35
CA ILE A 144 -8.41 16.78 7.65
C ILE A 144 -9.63 17.08 6.77
N TYR A 145 -10.26 18.23 7.02
CA TYR A 145 -11.34 18.76 6.20
C TYR A 145 -10.80 19.92 5.37
N ASP A 146 -10.60 19.68 4.09
CA ASP A 146 -10.22 20.75 3.18
C ASP A 146 -11.47 21.49 2.71
N ARG A 147 -11.56 22.79 3.07
CA ARG A 147 -12.63 23.69 2.63
C ARG A 147 -12.21 24.66 1.52
N GLY A 148 -11.14 24.34 0.79
CA GLY A 148 -10.57 25.12 -0.31
C GLY A 148 -9.77 26.35 0.14
N SER A 149 -10.31 27.16 1.06
CA SER A 149 -9.62 28.35 1.60
C SER A 149 -9.14 28.19 3.05
N HIS A 150 -9.58 27.14 3.75
CA HIS A 150 -9.20 26.78 5.11
C HIS A 150 -9.09 25.26 5.21
N VAL A 151 -8.12 24.80 6.00
CA VAL A 151 -7.96 23.39 6.34
C VAL A 151 -8.27 23.26 7.83
N ASP A 152 -9.35 22.55 8.17
CA ASP A 152 -9.70 22.24 9.55
C ASP A 152 -9.16 20.85 9.91
N THR A 153 -8.63 20.70 11.12
CA THR A 153 -8.15 19.42 11.65
C THR A 153 -8.86 19.03 12.93
N GLU A 154 -9.26 17.76 13.03
CA GLU A 154 -9.88 17.20 14.24
C GLU A 154 -9.21 15.88 14.62
N PHE A 155 -9.01 15.65 15.91
CA PHE A 155 -8.51 14.37 16.41
C PHE A 155 -9.63 13.32 16.41
N ILE A 156 -9.41 12.21 15.72
CA ILE A 156 -10.35 11.10 15.69
C ILE A 156 -9.99 10.11 16.80
N SER A 157 -10.92 9.89 17.73
CA SER A 157 -10.70 9.03 18.90
C SER A 157 -10.91 7.53 18.64
N THR A 158 -11.57 7.14 17.54
CA THR A 158 -12.03 5.75 17.34
C THR A 158 -11.92 5.31 15.89
N ILE A 159 -10.89 4.52 15.59
CA ILE A 159 -10.77 3.71 14.37
C ILE A 159 -10.35 2.29 14.83
N PRO A 160 -10.70 1.23 14.08
CA PRO A 160 -10.21 -0.13 14.32
C PRO A 160 -8.72 -0.15 14.67
N LYS A 161 -8.41 -0.89 15.74
CA LYS A 161 -7.04 -1.18 16.13
C LYS A 161 -6.38 -2.05 15.06
N TYR A 162 -5.06 -2.14 15.09
CA TYR A 162 -4.33 -3.01 14.19
C TYR A 162 -4.88 -4.44 14.20
N GLU A 163 -5.27 -4.95 15.37
CA GLU A 163 -5.78 -6.31 15.54
C GLU A 163 -7.19 -6.51 14.94
N ASP A 164 -7.95 -5.42 14.77
CA ASP A 164 -9.25 -5.42 14.10
C ASP A 164 -9.09 -5.45 12.57
N LEU A 165 -7.91 -5.07 12.07
CA LEU A 165 -7.54 -5.27 10.68
C LEU A 165 -7.26 -6.77 10.51
N LYS A 166 -8.22 -7.50 9.97
CA LYS A 166 -8.00 -8.87 9.49
C LYS A 166 -7.07 -8.83 8.28
N LEU A 167 -5.80 -8.61 8.53
CA LEU A 167 -4.74 -8.87 7.57
C LEU A 167 -4.58 -10.38 7.55
N GLU A 168 -4.90 -11.03 6.44
CA GLU A 168 -4.41 -12.39 6.25
C GLU A 168 -2.87 -12.29 6.23
N PRO A 169 -2.17 -12.87 7.21
CA PRO A 169 -0.72 -12.76 7.26
C PRO A 169 -0.16 -13.47 6.03
N CYS A 170 0.68 -12.74 5.31
CA CYS A 170 1.47 -13.32 4.25
C CYS A 170 2.44 -14.35 4.86
N THR A 171 2.23 -15.63 4.57
CA THR A 171 3.12 -16.71 4.99
C THR A 171 4.31 -16.75 4.06
N LYS A 172 5.50 -16.33 4.53
CA LYS A 172 6.76 -16.50 3.79
C LYS A 172 6.92 -17.98 3.43
N LYS A 173 6.84 -18.32 2.15
CA LYS A 173 7.20 -19.66 1.68
C LYS A 173 8.72 -19.78 1.73
N ASP A 174 9.23 -20.69 2.55
CA ASP A 174 10.64 -21.06 2.57
C ASP A 174 10.99 -21.72 1.22
N ILE A 175 11.72 -21.00 0.37
CA ILE A 175 12.18 -21.48 -0.95
C ILE A 175 13.20 -22.64 -0.80
N ARG A 176 13.62 -22.96 0.42
CA ARG A 176 14.63 -24.00 0.69
C ARG A 176 14.10 -25.44 0.68
N ASN A 177 12.78 -25.68 0.62
CA ASN A 177 12.22 -27.04 0.71
C ASN A 177 11.40 -27.52 -0.51
N SER A 178 11.40 -26.81 -1.64
CA SER A 178 10.76 -27.32 -2.87
C SER A 178 11.74 -28.12 -3.74
N THR A 179 12.23 -29.23 -3.21
CA THR A 179 12.76 -30.34 -4.00
C THR A 179 12.19 -31.63 -3.46
N ASN A 180 11.20 -32.18 -4.17
CA ASN A 180 10.99 -33.60 -4.39
C ASN A 180 10.01 -33.78 -5.55
#